data_AF-A0A7K1UB47-F1
#
_entry.id   AF-A0A7K1UB47-F1
#
_cell.length_a   1.000
_cell.length_b   1.000
_cell.length_c   1.000
_cell.angle_alpha   90.00
_cell.angle_beta   90.00
_cell.angle_gamma   90.00
#
_symmetry.space_group_name_H-M   'P 1'
#
loop_
_entity.id
_entity.type
_entity.pdbx_description
1 polymer ?
#
loop_
_entity_poly.entity_id
_entity_poly.type
_entity_poly.pdbx_seq_one_letter_code
_entity_poly.pdbx_strand_id
1 'polypeptide(L)'
;MKTRLLLDTVKLLPLLLSVSAIASAQQLKLGDNPTSIQKSALLELESKSQGLLLPRIADTTLAPINAAPDGMLIYLTTNKSIYIRANGYWQKLIPQGSAAGGDLTGAYPDPQIANGAVTGAKIAQAGATSGQVLKWNGTTWAPAADNNTGSISSIGLTVPSLLSVTPATLTANGTFSIGLNSQTANTFFAAPDGAAGNPAFRSIVAADIPALDAGKITTGILPVARGGTGLSTVGAAGTVLTSNGTTLSYTAIPSGAFTLTGDVTGTGSGSVATTIANQAVTFAKMQNINTQKLLGRFATGAGSPQEVALDNSIKLNTGGTLYTDSSLAIWNASELQGRRVAAIAPTDNYILKWDATANAWIPKAETSATNWLFTGNSNTTATSFLGTTVDQPMVLKYNNTELFRGTKGTGAYTDKTVALFNGASSYNGHPVVIRANGNDVLAFQDESGTTKWHWNMLAGGLNFVETNVMDYRLFLQNGGHVGINTSTPEAYLDVEGDVKLGTNGTVFNGLLRATGVSVTATGITSTNPVTVTVAMANVTANASVIVNPRASLPAGVAIAFARTTAGNVIIKFINTTGTAASATGTYDITVIQ
;
A
#
# COMPACT_ATOMS: atom_id res chain seq x y z
N MET A 1 48.25 -12.93 -3.73
CA MET A 1 49.47 -12.78 -4.54
C MET A 1 50.28 -11.63 -3.96
N LYS A 2 51.52 -11.91 -3.54
CA LYS A 2 52.48 -10.95 -2.97
C LYS A 2 53.04 -10.04 -4.07
N THR A 3 53.10 -8.73 -3.82
CA THR A 3 54.16 -7.75 -4.24
C THR A 3 53.77 -6.38 -3.66
N ARG A 4 54.37 -5.81 -2.60
CA ARG A 4 55.75 -5.28 -2.41
C ARG A 4 56.18 -4.27 -3.49
N LEU A 5 56.27 -2.98 -3.13
CA LEU A 5 57.44 -2.08 -3.31
C LEU A 5 57.03 -0.65 -2.88
N LEU A 6 57.60 -0.10 -1.81
CA LEU A 6 58.88 0.64 -1.66
C LEU A 6 58.73 2.15 -1.85
N LEU A 7 59.12 2.84 -0.79
CA LEU A 7 59.20 4.26 -0.53
C LEU A 7 60.55 4.76 -1.09
N ASP A 8 60.59 5.90 -1.78
CA ASP A 8 61.82 6.66 -2.00
C ASP A 8 61.62 8.13 -1.59
N THR A 9 62.42 8.52 -0.61
CA THR A 9 62.59 9.81 0.06
C THR A 9 63.52 10.75 -0.70
N VAL A 10 63.30 12.08 -0.70
CA VAL A 10 64.31 13.15 -0.41
C VAL A 10 63.64 14.51 -0.04
N LYS A 11 63.79 14.93 1.24
CA LYS A 11 64.16 16.26 1.86
C LYS A 11 63.70 17.59 1.20
N LEU A 12 63.23 18.69 1.84
CA LEU A 12 63.52 19.41 3.12
C LEU A 12 62.44 20.55 3.32
N LEU A 13 61.59 20.64 4.37
CA LEU A 13 61.63 21.50 5.61
C LEU A 13 61.24 23.02 5.47
N PRO A 14 60.60 23.76 6.43
CA PRO A 14 59.51 23.51 7.41
C PRO A 14 58.38 24.63 7.50
N LEU A 15 57.35 24.37 8.33
CA LEU A 15 56.55 25.33 9.14
C LEU A 15 55.54 26.30 8.47
N LEU A 16 54.26 25.93 8.42
CA LEU A 16 53.17 26.74 9.00
C LEU A 16 51.89 25.91 9.25
N LEU A 17 51.24 26.23 10.37
CA LEU A 17 50.05 25.63 10.96
C LEU A 17 48.78 25.79 10.09
N SER A 18 47.81 24.92 10.38
CA SER A 18 46.37 25.12 10.17
C SER A 18 45.90 25.39 8.74
N VAL A 19 45.40 24.36 8.06
CA VAL A 19 43.97 24.05 7.99
C VAL A 19 43.89 22.66 7.39
N SER A 20 43.25 21.77 8.14
CA SER A 20 42.72 20.50 7.70
C SER A 20 41.68 20.75 6.60
N ALA A 21 42.10 21.11 5.38
CA ALA A 21 41.24 21.03 4.22
C ALA A 21 41.23 19.56 3.81
N ILE A 22 40.48 18.75 4.56
CA ILE A 22 39.94 17.47 4.06
C ILE A 22 39.13 17.88 2.84
N ALA A 23 39.77 17.89 1.67
CA ALA A 23 39.13 18.07 0.38
C ALA A 23 38.18 16.89 0.23
N SER A 24 36.93 17.10 0.65
CA SER A 24 35.83 16.17 0.48
C SER A 24 35.63 16.01 -1.02
N ALA A 25 36.23 14.97 -1.61
CA ALA A 25 35.92 14.56 -2.97
C ALA A 25 34.40 14.36 -3.06
N GLN A 26 33.72 15.30 -3.71
CA GLN A 26 32.27 15.33 -3.78
C GLN A 26 31.73 14.26 -4.74
N GLN A 27 32.59 13.70 -5.60
CA GLN A 27 32.29 12.66 -6.56
C GLN A 27 33.50 11.72 -6.67
N LEU A 28 33.25 10.40 -6.67
CA LEU A 28 34.28 9.38 -6.84
C LEU A 28 34.20 8.84 -8.28
N LYS A 29 35.22 9.12 -9.10
CA LYS A 29 35.38 8.49 -10.41
C LYS A 29 36.54 7.50 -10.39
N LEU A 30 36.32 6.29 -10.90
CA LEU A 30 37.33 5.24 -11.05
C LEU A 30 37.25 4.69 -12.47
N GLY A 31 38.35 4.71 -13.23
CA GLY A 31 38.29 4.36 -14.64
C GLY A 31 39.45 4.82 -15.53
N ASP A 32 39.29 4.60 -16.83
CA ASP A 32 40.25 4.84 -17.90
C ASP A 32 40.40 6.35 -18.23
N ASN A 33 39.36 7.18 -17.99
CA ASN A 33 39.39 8.66 -18.13
C ASN A 33 38.90 9.37 -16.85
N PRO A 34 39.67 9.31 -15.74
CA PRO A 34 39.23 9.77 -14.42
C PRO A 34 39.05 11.29 -14.28
N THR A 35 39.50 12.08 -15.26
CA THR A 35 39.42 13.56 -15.23
C THR A 35 38.19 14.14 -15.92
N SER A 36 37.51 13.36 -16.77
CA SER A 36 36.26 13.79 -17.42
C SER A 36 35.08 13.26 -16.62
N ILE A 37 34.50 14.11 -15.78
CA ILE A 37 33.49 13.72 -14.78
C ILE A 37 32.06 14.03 -15.25
N GLN A 38 31.13 13.09 -15.06
CA GLN A 38 29.70 13.32 -15.23
C GLN A 38 29.12 13.99 -13.98
N LYS A 39 28.85 15.29 -14.03
CA LYS A 39 28.44 16.09 -12.86
C LYS A 39 27.15 15.61 -12.18
N SER A 40 26.34 14.80 -12.86
CA SER A 40 25.11 14.22 -12.31
C SER A 40 25.34 12.93 -11.51
N ALA A 41 26.56 12.40 -11.43
CA ALA A 41 26.87 11.15 -10.73
C ALA A 41 27.72 11.41 -9.47
N LEU A 42 27.42 10.72 -8.37
CA LEU A 42 28.27 10.71 -7.17
C LEU A 42 29.37 9.63 -7.24
N LEU A 43 29.10 8.54 -7.96
CA LEU A 43 30.04 7.46 -8.24
C LEU A 43 29.99 7.15 -9.74
N GLU A 44 31.14 7.28 -10.41
CA GLU A 44 31.28 6.96 -11.84
C GLU A 44 32.37 5.89 -12.00
N LEU A 45 32.01 4.78 -12.64
CA LEU A 45 32.92 3.69 -12.94
C LEU A 45 33.03 3.59 -14.45
N GLU A 46 34.17 4.00 -15.01
CA GLU A 46 34.36 4.09 -16.47
C GLU A 46 35.58 3.28 -16.89
N SER A 47 35.42 1.99 -17.16
CA SER A 47 36.50 1.17 -17.70
C SER A 47 36.01 0.36 -18.89
N LYS A 48 36.89 0.13 -19.87
CA LYS A 48 36.60 -0.72 -21.03
C LYS A 48 36.65 -2.22 -20.69
N SER A 49 37.23 -2.60 -19.55
CA SER A 49 37.46 -4.02 -19.20
C SER A 49 37.16 -4.38 -17.74
N GLN A 50 36.86 -3.42 -16.86
CA GLN A 50 36.51 -3.65 -15.46
C GLN A 50 35.11 -3.11 -15.16
N GLY A 51 34.42 -3.67 -14.17
CA GLY A 51 33.08 -3.26 -13.79
C GLY A 51 32.84 -3.34 -12.28
N LEU A 52 31.66 -2.91 -11.85
CA LEU A 52 31.24 -3.02 -10.45
C LEU A 52 30.86 -4.47 -10.12
N LEU A 53 31.55 -5.07 -9.15
CA LEU A 53 31.12 -6.33 -8.58
C LEU A 53 30.15 -6.07 -7.42
N LEU A 54 28.87 -6.38 -7.62
CA LEU A 54 27.84 -6.25 -6.58
C LEU A 54 27.96 -7.35 -5.50
N PRO A 55 27.43 -7.12 -4.29
CA PRO A 55 27.32 -8.16 -3.26
C PRO A 55 26.61 -9.41 -3.81
N ARG A 56 27.29 -10.55 -3.70
CA ARG A 56 26.82 -11.84 -4.22
C ARG A 56 26.05 -12.58 -3.15
N ILE A 57 24.73 -12.49 -3.20
CA ILE A 57 23.81 -13.07 -2.21
C ILE A 57 23.20 -14.34 -2.81
N ALA A 58 23.10 -15.43 -2.04
CA ALA A 58 22.48 -16.67 -2.51
C ALA A 58 21.00 -16.80 -2.11
N ASP A 59 20.66 -16.28 -0.92
CA ASP A 59 19.32 -16.32 -0.35
C ASP A 59 18.96 -14.93 0.20
N THR A 60 17.90 -14.35 -0.34
CA THR A 60 17.42 -13.02 0.04
C THR A 60 16.39 -13.03 1.16
N THR A 61 15.99 -14.21 1.65
CA THR A 61 14.97 -14.39 2.69
C THR A 61 15.53 -14.33 4.11
N LEU A 62 16.85 -14.42 4.27
CA LEU A 62 17.53 -14.40 5.56
C LEU A 62 17.89 -12.98 6.02
N ALA A 63 17.86 -12.75 7.32
CA ALA A 63 18.37 -11.52 7.91
C ALA A 63 19.90 -11.42 7.72
N PRO A 64 20.45 -10.21 7.49
CA PRO A 64 19.75 -8.92 7.47
C PRO A 64 19.22 -8.50 6.09
N ILE A 65 19.57 -9.22 5.02
CA ILE A 65 19.27 -8.79 3.64
C ILE A 65 17.77 -8.79 3.32
N ASN A 66 16.98 -9.60 4.04
CA ASN A 66 15.53 -9.62 3.95
C ASN A 66 14.85 -8.34 4.45
N ALA A 67 15.54 -7.48 5.21
CA ALA A 67 15.06 -6.18 5.69
C ALA A 67 15.86 -4.99 5.12
N ALA A 68 16.62 -5.23 4.05
CA ALA A 68 17.37 -4.20 3.36
C ALA A 68 16.46 -3.05 2.88
N PRO A 69 16.90 -1.78 2.96
CA PRO A 69 16.19 -0.65 2.39
C PRO A 69 16.00 -0.77 0.87
N ASP A 70 14.89 -0.23 0.37
CA ASP A 70 14.63 -0.08 -1.06
C ASP A 70 15.74 0.77 -1.73
N GLY A 71 16.06 0.48 -2.99
CA GLY A 71 17.15 1.08 -3.75
C GLY A 71 18.47 0.33 -3.68
N MET A 72 18.63 -0.65 -2.78
CA MET A 72 19.83 -1.49 -2.75
C MET A 72 19.93 -2.42 -3.97
N LEU A 73 21.15 -2.67 -4.44
CA LEU A 73 21.46 -3.56 -5.56
C LEU A 73 22.30 -4.75 -5.10
N ILE A 74 21.92 -5.95 -5.52
CA ILE A 74 22.67 -7.19 -5.28
C ILE A 74 22.77 -8.00 -6.55
N TYR A 75 23.72 -8.93 -6.57
CA TYR A 75 23.75 -10.02 -7.54
C TYR A 75 23.29 -11.30 -6.86
N LEU A 76 22.10 -11.78 -7.22
CA LEU A 76 21.58 -13.05 -6.70
C LEU A 76 22.28 -14.19 -7.43
N THR A 77 23.11 -14.97 -6.73
CA THR A 77 23.96 -15.99 -7.33
C THR A 77 23.18 -17.19 -7.85
N THR A 78 22.06 -17.50 -7.21
CA THR A 78 21.21 -18.65 -7.51
C THR A 78 20.61 -18.58 -8.91
N ASN A 79 20.16 -17.40 -9.35
CA ASN A 79 19.65 -17.18 -10.72
C ASN A 79 20.51 -16.21 -11.54
N LYS A 80 21.73 -15.94 -11.07
CA LYS A 80 22.78 -15.18 -11.79
C LYS A 80 22.31 -13.82 -12.30
N SER A 81 21.48 -13.12 -11.54
CA SER A 81 20.81 -11.89 -11.98
C SER A 81 20.98 -10.75 -10.99
N ILE A 82 20.94 -9.51 -11.48
CA ILE A 82 20.92 -8.31 -10.63
C ILE A 82 19.51 -8.11 -10.09
N TYR A 83 19.41 -7.80 -8.81
CA TYR A 83 18.16 -7.48 -8.13
C TYR A 83 18.27 -6.10 -7.50
N ILE A 84 17.18 -5.34 -7.58
CA ILE A 84 16.96 -4.13 -6.81
C ILE A 84 15.97 -4.41 -5.69
N ARG A 85 16.20 -3.84 -4.51
CA ARG A 85 15.16 -3.82 -3.48
C ARG A 85 14.14 -2.74 -3.83
N ALA A 86 12.88 -3.10 -4.01
CA ALA A 86 11.82 -2.15 -4.29
C ALA A 86 10.49 -2.66 -3.74
N ASN A 87 9.70 -1.74 -3.18
CA ASN A 87 8.43 -2.01 -2.52
C ASN A 87 8.55 -3.08 -1.42
N GLY A 88 9.69 -3.12 -0.71
CA GLY A 88 9.92 -4.09 0.34
C GLY A 88 10.22 -5.51 -0.15
N TYR A 89 10.44 -5.73 -1.44
CA TYR A 89 10.84 -7.03 -1.98
C TYR A 89 12.10 -6.90 -2.85
N TRP A 90 12.88 -7.99 -2.93
CA TRP A 90 13.95 -8.08 -3.92
C TRP A 90 13.35 -8.41 -5.28
N GLN A 91 13.38 -7.43 -6.17
CA GLN A 91 12.87 -7.53 -7.52
C GLN A 91 14.02 -7.69 -8.50
N LYS A 92 13.89 -8.66 -9.42
CA LYS A 92 14.89 -8.84 -10.48
C LYS A 92 14.88 -7.61 -11.38
N LEU A 93 16.04 -7.01 -11.62
CA LEU A 93 16.14 -5.94 -12.59
C LEU A 93 16.15 -6.56 -13.99
N ILE A 94 15.09 -6.32 -14.76
CA ILE A 94 14.96 -6.78 -16.14
C ILE A 94 15.11 -5.54 -17.03
N PRO A 95 16.10 -5.47 -17.92
CA PRO A 95 16.24 -4.35 -18.83
C PRO A 95 14.99 -4.14 -19.69
N GLN A 96 14.59 -2.89 -19.89
CA GLN A 96 13.58 -2.54 -20.90
C GLN A 96 14.02 -3.07 -22.27
N GLY A 97 13.11 -3.70 -23.01
CA GLY A 97 13.47 -4.39 -24.25
C GLY A 97 13.93 -5.84 -24.09
N SER A 98 14.05 -6.36 -22.86
CA SER A 98 14.30 -7.79 -22.65
C SER A 98 13.09 -8.61 -23.07
N ALA A 99 13.34 -9.71 -23.80
CA ALA A 99 12.30 -10.62 -24.24
C ALA A 99 11.53 -11.20 -23.04
N ALA A 100 10.21 -11.20 -23.13
CA ALA A 100 9.37 -11.96 -22.22
C ALA A 100 9.47 -13.47 -22.50
N GLY A 101 9.22 -14.28 -21.49
CA GLY A 101 9.28 -15.74 -21.57
C GLY A 101 7.93 -16.42 -21.42
N GLY A 102 7.88 -17.72 -21.68
CA GLY A 102 6.66 -18.53 -21.55
C GLY A 102 5.65 -18.23 -22.67
N ASP A 103 4.42 -17.92 -22.29
CA ASP A 103 3.31 -17.69 -23.23
C ASP A 103 3.26 -16.28 -23.79
N LEU A 104 4.18 -15.44 -23.33
CA LEU A 104 4.35 -14.07 -23.75
C LEU A 104 5.51 -13.96 -24.76
N THR A 105 5.38 -13.03 -25.69
CA THR A 105 6.37 -12.62 -26.70
C THR A 105 6.54 -11.10 -26.66
N GLY A 106 7.48 -10.58 -27.44
CA GLY A 106 7.88 -9.18 -27.35
C GLY A 106 8.69 -8.92 -26.09
N ALA A 107 8.77 -7.66 -25.67
CA ALA A 107 9.67 -7.23 -24.63
C ALA A 107 8.96 -6.43 -23.54
N TYR A 108 9.52 -6.44 -22.32
CA TYR A 108 9.05 -5.59 -21.23
C TYR A 108 9.18 -4.09 -21.57
N PRO A 109 8.22 -3.24 -21.15
CA PRO A 109 7.19 -3.51 -20.14
C PRO A 109 5.90 -4.16 -20.65
N ASP A 110 5.63 -4.12 -21.96
CA ASP A 110 4.33 -4.49 -22.55
C ASP A 110 4.44 -5.72 -23.47
N PRO A 111 4.78 -6.91 -22.96
CA PRO A 111 4.83 -8.10 -23.80
C PRO A 111 3.41 -8.51 -24.25
N GLN A 112 3.33 -9.12 -25.42
CA GLN A 112 2.08 -9.63 -25.99
C GLN A 112 1.99 -11.15 -25.83
N ILE A 113 0.82 -11.75 -26.04
CA ILE A 113 0.73 -13.21 -26.09
C ILE A 113 1.41 -13.70 -27.38
N ALA A 114 2.27 -14.72 -27.28
CA ALA A 114 2.95 -15.25 -28.47
C ALA A 114 1.96 -15.91 -29.43
N ASN A 115 2.20 -15.79 -30.73
CA ASN A 115 1.33 -16.45 -31.72
C ASN A 115 1.33 -17.97 -31.48
N GLY A 116 0.15 -18.55 -31.30
CA GLY A 116 -0.01 -19.96 -30.97
C GLY A 116 0.37 -20.36 -29.55
N ALA A 117 0.70 -19.41 -28.65
CA ALA A 117 1.06 -19.74 -27.26
C ALA A 117 -0.10 -20.38 -26.48
N VAL A 118 -1.33 -19.96 -26.75
CA VAL A 118 -2.53 -20.49 -26.11
C VAL A 118 -2.98 -21.74 -26.86
N THR A 119 -2.50 -22.90 -26.39
CA THR A 119 -2.92 -24.21 -26.89
C THR A 119 -4.22 -24.66 -26.21
N GLY A 120 -4.93 -25.63 -26.81
CA GLY A 120 -6.21 -26.12 -26.25
C GLY A 120 -6.12 -26.60 -24.80
N ALA A 121 -4.98 -27.17 -24.38
CA ALA A 121 -4.76 -27.61 -23.00
C ALA A 121 -4.62 -26.45 -21.98
N LYS A 122 -4.29 -25.24 -22.45
CA LYS A 122 -4.18 -24.03 -21.62
C LYS A 122 -5.51 -23.29 -21.49
N ILE A 123 -6.50 -23.65 -22.30
CA ILE A 123 -7.87 -23.13 -22.19
C ILE A 123 -8.56 -23.94 -21.10
N ALA A 124 -8.94 -23.29 -20.01
CA ALA A 124 -9.61 -23.96 -18.89
C ALA A 124 -10.91 -24.64 -19.35
N GLN A 125 -11.17 -25.87 -18.88
CA GLN A 125 -12.37 -26.64 -19.26
C GLN A 125 -13.67 -25.87 -18.94
N ALA A 126 -13.68 -25.07 -17.86
CA ALA A 126 -14.80 -24.20 -17.47
C ALA A 126 -16.19 -24.87 -17.53
N GLY A 127 -16.26 -26.18 -17.28
CA GLY A 127 -17.50 -26.98 -17.34
C GLY A 127 -17.92 -27.48 -18.73
N ALA A 128 -17.09 -27.32 -19.77
CA ALA A 128 -17.37 -27.77 -21.13
C ALA A 128 -17.63 -29.29 -21.21
N THR A 129 -18.66 -29.67 -21.96
CA THR A 129 -18.98 -31.06 -22.32
C THR A 129 -18.73 -31.32 -23.80
N SER A 130 -18.71 -32.61 -24.20
CA SER A 130 -18.38 -33.02 -25.57
C SER A 130 -19.33 -32.39 -26.60
N GLY A 131 -18.78 -31.91 -27.72
CA GLY A 131 -19.53 -31.25 -28.80
C GLY A 131 -19.77 -29.75 -28.61
N GLN A 132 -19.20 -29.14 -27.56
CA GLN A 132 -19.29 -27.70 -27.29
C GLN A 132 -18.03 -26.94 -27.72
N VAL A 133 -18.22 -25.72 -28.20
CA VAL A 133 -17.19 -24.72 -28.53
C VAL A 133 -17.39 -23.48 -27.65
N LEU A 134 -16.33 -22.73 -27.34
CA LEU A 134 -16.47 -21.45 -26.62
C LEU A 134 -17.31 -20.47 -27.45
N LYS A 135 -18.43 -20.03 -26.90
CA LYS A 135 -19.30 -19.02 -27.50
C LYS A 135 -19.46 -17.84 -26.55
N TRP A 136 -19.38 -16.63 -27.10
CA TRP A 136 -19.70 -15.42 -26.37
C TRP A 136 -21.21 -15.39 -26.15
N ASN A 137 -21.63 -15.46 -24.88
CA ASN A 137 -23.05 -15.47 -24.54
C ASN A 137 -23.61 -14.05 -24.27
N GLY A 138 -22.80 -13.02 -24.49
CA GLY A 138 -23.14 -11.62 -24.24
C GLY A 138 -22.49 -11.02 -22.98
N THR A 139 -22.06 -11.84 -22.03
CA THR A 139 -21.40 -11.36 -20.78
C THR A 139 -20.12 -12.11 -20.46
N THR A 140 -20.04 -13.40 -20.77
CA THR A 140 -18.82 -14.21 -20.63
C THR A 140 -18.64 -15.16 -21.81
N TRP A 141 -17.41 -15.60 -22.04
CA TRP A 141 -17.18 -16.73 -22.93
C TRP A 141 -17.50 -18.03 -22.18
N ALA A 142 -18.42 -18.84 -22.71
CA ALA A 142 -18.84 -20.10 -22.12
C ALA A 142 -18.97 -21.21 -23.19
N PRO A 143 -18.72 -22.49 -22.87
CA PRO A 143 -18.87 -23.60 -23.81
C PRO A 143 -20.34 -23.82 -24.26
N ALA A 144 -20.58 -23.99 -25.57
CA ALA A 144 -21.89 -24.26 -26.17
C ALA A 144 -21.81 -25.00 -27.53
N ALA A 145 -22.84 -25.75 -27.93
CA ALA A 145 -22.84 -26.63 -29.13
C ALA A 145 -22.62 -25.92 -30.48
N ASP A 146 -21.93 -26.55 -31.44
CA ASP A 146 -21.55 -25.97 -32.76
C ASP A 146 -22.62 -26.06 -33.88
N ASN A 147 -22.71 -25.06 -34.78
CA ASN A 147 -23.79 -24.91 -35.76
C ASN A 147 -23.24 -24.66 -37.19
N ASN A 148 -23.29 -25.67 -38.07
CA ASN A 148 -22.66 -25.65 -39.40
C ASN A 148 -23.68 -25.77 -40.55
N THR A 149 -23.96 -24.70 -41.31
CA THR A 149 -24.71 -24.77 -42.60
C THR A 149 -24.40 -23.58 -43.53
N GLY A 150 -23.74 -23.81 -44.68
CA GLY A 150 -23.69 -22.89 -45.84
C GLY A 150 -24.83 -23.17 -46.84
N SER A 151 -25.19 -22.20 -47.70
CA SER A 151 -26.34 -22.32 -48.63
C SER A 151 -26.00 -21.87 -50.06
N ILE A 152 -26.52 -22.61 -51.04
CA ILE A 152 -26.64 -22.21 -52.47
C ILE A 152 -27.66 -21.08 -52.56
N SER A 153 -27.35 -20.00 -53.28
CA SER A 153 -28.10 -18.75 -53.17
C SER A 153 -29.28 -18.55 -54.14
N SER A 154 -29.40 -19.26 -55.28
CA SER A 154 -30.67 -19.38 -56.03
C SER A 154 -30.60 -20.27 -57.30
N ILE A 155 -31.69 -20.96 -57.63
CA ILE A 155 -32.06 -21.44 -58.99
C ILE A 155 -33.54 -21.09 -59.23
N GLY A 156 -33.91 -20.52 -60.38
CA GLY A 156 -35.30 -20.18 -60.74
C GLY A 156 -35.84 -21.01 -61.91
N LEU A 157 -36.96 -21.72 -61.71
CA LEU A 157 -37.74 -22.43 -62.73
C LEU A 157 -39.23 -22.20 -62.46
N THR A 158 -39.99 -21.77 -63.47
CA THR A 158 -41.44 -21.52 -63.35
C THR A 158 -42.22 -22.39 -64.33
N VAL A 159 -43.17 -23.17 -63.82
CA VAL A 159 -44.10 -24.01 -64.60
C VAL A 159 -45.55 -23.62 -64.27
N PRO A 160 -46.54 -23.89 -65.15
CA PRO A 160 -47.95 -23.66 -64.84
C PRO A 160 -48.40 -24.50 -63.63
N SER A 161 -49.39 -24.02 -62.88
CA SER A 161 -49.83 -24.59 -61.60
C SER A 161 -50.33 -26.05 -61.66
N LEU A 162 -50.61 -26.60 -62.84
CA LEU A 162 -50.92 -28.01 -63.01
C LEU A 162 -49.69 -28.93 -62.87
N LEU A 163 -48.48 -28.39 -63.02
CA LEU A 163 -47.24 -29.16 -62.93
C LEU A 163 -46.49 -28.87 -61.62
N SER A 164 -45.86 -29.89 -61.04
CA SER A 164 -44.87 -29.78 -59.96
C SER A 164 -43.46 -29.93 -60.50
N VAL A 165 -42.51 -29.29 -59.83
CA VAL A 165 -41.07 -29.55 -59.98
C VAL A 165 -40.54 -30.05 -58.63
N THR A 166 -39.84 -31.18 -58.61
CA THR A 166 -39.32 -31.78 -57.37
C THR A 166 -37.87 -32.25 -57.52
N PRO A 167 -36.95 -31.87 -56.61
CA PRO A 167 -37.11 -30.82 -55.59
C PRO A 167 -37.33 -29.43 -56.24
N ALA A 168 -37.80 -28.42 -55.50
CA ALA A 168 -38.05 -27.09 -56.08
C ALA A 168 -36.78 -26.23 -56.14
N THR A 169 -35.80 -26.55 -55.28
CA THR A 169 -34.47 -25.96 -55.23
C THR A 169 -33.47 -27.07 -54.86
N LEU A 170 -32.22 -26.92 -55.26
CA LEU A 170 -31.13 -27.78 -54.82
C LEU A 170 -30.38 -27.06 -53.70
N THR A 171 -30.18 -27.74 -52.57
CA THR A 171 -29.30 -27.28 -51.48
C THR A 171 -27.92 -27.96 -51.51
N ALA A 172 -27.73 -28.91 -52.44
CA ALA A 172 -26.49 -29.57 -52.88
C ALA A 172 -26.70 -30.08 -54.33
N ASN A 173 -25.69 -30.65 -55.03
CA ASN A 173 -25.83 -31.15 -56.42
C ASN A 173 -26.92 -32.24 -56.59
N GLY A 174 -27.73 -32.22 -57.68
CA GLY A 174 -28.90 -33.11 -57.90
C GLY A 174 -29.73 -32.84 -59.18
N THR A 175 -30.88 -33.52 -59.36
CA THR A 175 -31.78 -33.42 -60.55
C THR A 175 -33.21 -33.03 -60.16
N PHE A 176 -33.90 -32.22 -60.96
CA PHE A 176 -35.33 -31.93 -60.80
C PHE A 176 -36.21 -32.84 -61.69
N SER A 177 -37.39 -33.21 -61.20
CA SER A 177 -38.41 -34.01 -61.91
C SER A 177 -39.69 -33.19 -62.08
N ILE A 178 -40.30 -33.18 -63.27
CA ILE A 178 -41.57 -32.48 -63.53
C ILE A 178 -42.73 -33.48 -63.53
N GLY A 179 -43.72 -33.28 -62.65
CA GLY A 179 -44.91 -34.13 -62.50
C GLY A 179 -46.22 -33.35 -62.57
N LEU A 180 -47.37 -34.02 -62.49
CA LEU A 180 -48.68 -33.37 -62.32
C LEU A 180 -48.92 -33.10 -60.83
N ASN A 181 -49.46 -31.92 -60.50
CA ASN A 181 -49.95 -31.64 -59.16
C ASN A 181 -51.26 -32.40 -58.92
N SER A 182 -51.37 -32.99 -57.72
CA SER A 182 -52.64 -33.52 -57.23
C SER A 182 -53.69 -32.42 -57.26
N GLN A 183 -54.87 -32.77 -57.76
CA GLN A 183 -55.99 -31.85 -57.85
C GLN A 183 -57.04 -32.25 -56.84
N THR A 184 -57.87 -31.29 -56.49
CA THR A 184 -58.93 -31.54 -55.53
C THR A 184 -59.91 -32.55 -56.11
N ALA A 185 -60.27 -33.55 -55.32
CA ALA A 185 -61.30 -34.49 -55.72
C ALA A 185 -62.56 -33.72 -56.14
N ASN A 186 -63.24 -34.22 -57.18
CA ASN A 186 -64.47 -33.63 -57.72
C ASN A 186 -64.30 -32.21 -58.31
N THR A 187 -63.09 -31.84 -58.69
CA THR A 187 -62.84 -30.71 -59.60
C THR A 187 -62.65 -31.23 -61.02
N PHE A 188 -62.94 -30.38 -62.00
CA PHE A 188 -62.74 -30.69 -63.40
C PHE A 188 -61.96 -29.56 -64.08
N PHE A 189 -61.10 -29.92 -65.01
CA PHE A 189 -60.22 -28.97 -65.69
C PHE A 189 -60.93 -28.35 -66.87
N ALA A 190 -61.29 -27.07 -66.76
CA ALA A 190 -61.84 -26.32 -67.89
C ALA A 190 -61.72 -24.80 -67.68
N ALA A 191 -62.02 -24.05 -68.74
CA ALA A 191 -62.02 -22.59 -68.74
C ALA A 191 -63.03 -22.01 -67.72
N PRO A 192 -62.89 -20.75 -67.30
CA PRO A 192 -63.84 -20.10 -66.39
C PRO A 192 -65.30 -20.20 -66.87
N ASP A 193 -66.23 -20.28 -65.92
CA ASP A 193 -67.66 -20.23 -66.24
C ASP A 193 -68.04 -18.86 -66.83
N GLY A 194 -68.89 -18.86 -67.86
CA GLY A 194 -69.38 -17.64 -68.52
C GLY A 194 -68.40 -16.89 -69.45
N ALA A 195 -67.14 -17.32 -69.62
CA ALA A 195 -66.19 -16.70 -70.55
C ALA A 195 -65.05 -17.63 -70.99
N ALA A 196 -64.41 -17.36 -72.15
CA ALA A 196 -63.16 -18.03 -72.52
C ALA A 196 -61.99 -17.55 -71.62
N GLY A 197 -61.13 -18.46 -71.17
CA GLY A 197 -59.95 -18.16 -70.33
C GLY A 197 -59.09 -19.40 -70.04
N ASN A 198 -57.95 -19.23 -69.37
CA ASN A 198 -57.05 -20.34 -69.05
C ASN A 198 -57.76 -21.40 -68.19
N PRO A 199 -57.68 -22.69 -68.55
CA PRO A 199 -58.32 -23.72 -67.76
C PRO A 199 -57.74 -23.83 -66.35
N ALA A 200 -58.63 -24.03 -65.39
CA ALA A 200 -58.28 -24.35 -64.01
C ALA A 200 -59.16 -25.52 -63.54
N PHE A 201 -58.69 -26.23 -62.52
CA PHE A 201 -59.52 -27.19 -61.82
C PHE A 201 -60.55 -26.41 -60.99
N ARG A 202 -61.78 -26.37 -61.48
CA ARG A 202 -62.91 -25.77 -60.77
C ARG A 202 -63.97 -26.82 -60.51
N SER A 203 -64.84 -26.56 -59.54
CA SER A 203 -66.07 -27.34 -59.37
C SER A 203 -66.90 -27.22 -60.63
N ILE A 204 -67.58 -28.31 -60.98
CA ILE A 204 -68.57 -28.28 -62.03
C ILE A 204 -69.68 -27.28 -61.65
N VAL A 205 -69.94 -26.29 -62.50
CA VAL A 205 -71.07 -25.37 -62.31
C VAL A 205 -72.28 -25.87 -63.10
N ALA A 206 -73.46 -25.28 -62.87
CA ALA A 206 -74.67 -25.67 -63.59
C ALA A 206 -74.53 -25.52 -65.11
N ALA A 207 -73.77 -24.54 -65.59
CA ALA A 207 -73.53 -24.34 -67.02
C ALA A 207 -72.56 -25.38 -67.64
N ASP A 208 -71.72 -26.01 -66.80
CA ASP A 208 -70.81 -27.09 -67.21
C ASP A 208 -71.54 -28.43 -67.36
N ILE A 209 -72.76 -28.49 -66.83
CA ILE A 209 -73.67 -29.62 -66.91
C ILE A 209 -74.72 -29.25 -67.98
N PRO A 210 -74.66 -29.83 -69.21
CA PRO A 210 -75.68 -29.57 -70.22
C PRO A 210 -77.08 -29.84 -69.66
N ALA A 211 -78.15 -29.21 -70.18
CA ALA A 211 -79.52 -29.41 -69.68
C ALA A 211 -79.86 -30.91 -69.55
N LEU A 212 -79.76 -31.45 -68.33
CA LEU A 212 -79.95 -32.86 -68.06
C LEU A 212 -81.45 -33.12 -67.93
N ASP A 213 -81.96 -33.96 -68.84
CA ASP A 213 -83.29 -34.55 -68.69
C ASP A 213 -83.38 -35.33 -67.36
N ALA A 214 -84.47 -35.16 -66.62
CA ALA A 214 -84.71 -35.78 -65.31
C ALA A 214 -84.67 -37.32 -65.37
N GLY A 215 -84.94 -37.92 -66.53
CA GLY A 215 -84.77 -39.36 -66.77
C GLY A 215 -83.32 -39.87 -66.65
N LYS A 216 -82.32 -38.96 -66.64
CA LYS A 216 -80.90 -39.31 -66.48
C LYS A 216 -80.41 -39.28 -65.03
N ILE A 217 -81.28 -39.01 -64.05
CA ILE A 217 -80.99 -39.06 -62.61
C ILE A 217 -81.65 -40.30 -62.01
N THR A 218 -80.94 -41.43 -62.01
CA THR A 218 -81.53 -42.74 -61.65
C THR A 218 -81.39 -43.13 -60.16
N THR A 219 -80.83 -42.26 -59.29
CA THR A 219 -80.72 -42.43 -57.82
C THR A 219 -80.68 -41.08 -57.05
N GLY A 220 -81.15 -41.04 -55.78
CA GLY A 220 -81.12 -39.85 -54.88
C GLY A 220 -82.50 -39.34 -54.37
N ILE A 221 -82.54 -38.58 -53.26
CA ILE A 221 -83.76 -37.99 -52.67
C ILE A 221 -83.85 -36.49 -53.02
N LEU A 222 -85.01 -36.00 -53.45
CA LEU A 222 -85.28 -34.57 -53.74
C LEU A 222 -85.51 -33.74 -52.45
N PRO A 223 -84.69 -32.72 -52.16
CA PRO A 223 -84.81 -31.91 -50.94
C PRO A 223 -85.95 -30.90 -50.98
N VAL A 224 -86.29 -30.39 -49.79
CA VAL A 224 -87.54 -29.71 -49.50
C VAL A 224 -87.80 -28.39 -50.23
N ALA A 225 -86.74 -27.67 -50.59
CA ALA A 225 -86.86 -26.49 -51.44
C ALA A 225 -87.40 -26.81 -52.85
N ARG A 226 -87.53 -28.11 -53.17
CA ARG A 226 -88.23 -28.67 -54.32
C ARG A 226 -89.30 -29.72 -53.90
N GLY A 227 -89.86 -29.62 -52.68
CA GLY A 227 -91.13 -30.27 -52.24
C GLY A 227 -91.09 -31.40 -51.18
N GLY A 228 -90.43 -31.26 -50.02
CA GLY A 228 -90.08 -32.42 -49.15
C GLY A 228 -90.09 -32.29 -47.61
N THR A 229 -90.82 -31.36 -46.97
CA THR A 229 -91.05 -31.35 -45.49
C THR A 229 -92.46 -31.85 -45.12
N GLY A 230 -93.37 -31.97 -46.08
CA GLY A 230 -94.75 -32.34 -45.81
C GLY A 230 -95.58 -31.34 -44.99
N LEU A 231 -95.09 -30.10 -44.79
CA LEU A 231 -95.78 -29.03 -44.04
C LEU A 231 -95.99 -27.80 -44.95
N SER A 232 -97.17 -27.17 -44.87
CA SER A 232 -97.58 -26.09 -45.79
C SER A 232 -97.49 -24.66 -45.23
N THR A 233 -96.95 -24.46 -44.01
CA THR A 233 -96.80 -23.14 -43.35
C THR A 233 -95.52 -23.03 -42.49
N VAL A 234 -95.07 -21.80 -42.21
CA VAL A 234 -93.95 -21.50 -41.28
C VAL A 234 -94.44 -21.40 -39.82
N GLY A 235 -93.61 -21.81 -38.85
CA GLY A 235 -93.93 -21.76 -37.41
C GLY A 235 -93.93 -20.34 -36.83
N ALA A 236 -94.57 -20.15 -35.66
CA ALA A 236 -94.65 -18.85 -34.99
C ALA A 236 -93.28 -18.39 -34.41
N ALA A 237 -93.12 -17.08 -34.17
CA ALA A 237 -91.91 -16.50 -33.61
C ALA A 237 -91.56 -17.10 -32.23
N GLY A 238 -90.29 -17.45 -32.04
CA GLY A 238 -89.79 -18.09 -30.81
C GLY A 238 -89.88 -19.61 -30.78
N THR A 239 -90.29 -20.24 -31.89
CA THR A 239 -90.28 -21.70 -32.05
C THR A 239 -89.16 -22.17 -32.99
N VAL A 240 -88.65 -23.37 -32.72
CA VAL A 240 -87.74 -24.13 -33.59
C VAL A 240 -88.40 -25.42 -34.04
N LEU A 241 -88.12 -25.85 -35.26
CA LEU A 241 -88.60 -27.13 -35.76
C LEU A 241 -87.86 -28.27 -35.04
N THR A 242 -88.59 -29.07 -34.28
CA THR A 242 -88.09 -30.21 -33.53
C THR A 242 -88.66 -31.51 -34.08
N SER A 243 -87.85 -32.56 -34.08
CA SER A 243 -88.29 -33.92 -34.38
C SER A 243 -88.54 -34.67 -33.08
N ASN A 244 -89.66 -35.37 -32.97
CA ASN A 244 -89.87 -36.34 -31.89
C ASN A 244 -89.44 -37.76 -32.29
N GLY A 245 -88.79 -37.92 -33.45
CA GLY A 245 -88.37 -39.21 -34.01
C GLY A 245 -89.37 -39.82 -35.00
N THR A 246 -90.61 -39.32 -35.08
CA THR A 246 -91.61 -39.78 -36.07
C THR A 246 -92.26 -38.66 -36.87
N THR A 247 -92.32 -37.43 -36.35
CA THR A 247 -92.82 -36.24 -37.06
C THR A 247 -91.95 -35.02 -36.77
N LEU A 248 -91.97 -34.04 -37.69
CA LEU A 248 -91.38 -32.72 -37.48
C LEU A 248 -92.48 -31.73 -37.08
N SER A 249 -92.30 -31.03 -35.95
CA SER A 249 -93.23 -30.01 -35.44
C SER A 249 -92.47 -28.83 -34.82
N TYR A 250 -93.09 -27.64 -34.70
CA TYR A 250 -92.45 -26.47 -34.11
C TYR A 250 -92.60 -26.44 -32.56
N THR A 251 -91.50 -26.26 -31.81
CA THR A 251 -91.41 -26.25 -30.33
C THR A 251 -90.47 -25.12 -29.83
N ALA A 252 -90.63 -24.58 -28.61
CA ALA A 252 -89.77 -23.51 -28.06
C ALA A 252 -88.46 -24.00 -27.36
N ILE A 253 -87.41 -23.15 -27.23
CA ILE A 253 -86.10 -23.51 -26.63
C ILE A 253 -85.97 -23.07 -25.15
N PRO A 254 -85.49 -23.92 -24.21
CA PRO A 254 -85.08 -23.52 -22.85
C PRO A 254 -83.55 -23.29 -22.69
N SER A 255 -83.10 -22.32 -21.89
CA SER A 255 -81.68 -21.88 -21.76
C SER A 255 -80.84 -22.68 -20.73
N GLY A 256 -79.62 -23.19 -21.06
CA GLY A 256 -78.69 -23.64 -19.97
C GLY A 256 -77.36 -24.45 -20.13
N ALA A 257 -76.95 -25.08 -21.24
CA ALA A 257 -75.99 -26.22 -21.15
C ALA A 257 -74.56 -26.08 -21.76
N PHE A 258 -73.60 -25.35 -21.15
CA PHE A 258 -72.16 -25.41 -21.51
C PHE A 258 -71.22 -25.24 -20.29
N THR A 259 -70.16 -26.05 -20.17
CA THR A 259 -69.13 -26.03 -19.09
C THR A 259 -67.71 -26.02 -19.70
N LEU A 260 -66.75 -25.23 -19.18
CA LEU A 260 -65.36 -25.09 -19.66
C LEU A 260 -64.30 -25.52 -18.60
N THR A 261 -63.14 -26.06 -19.01
CA THR A 261 -62.02 -26.48 -18.12
C THR A 261 -60.65 -25.91 -18.58
N GLY A 262 -59.71 -25.70 -17.64
CA GLY A 262 -58.38 -25.11 -17.87
C GLY A 262 -58.13 -23.87 -17.00
N ASP A 263 -57.25 -22.95 -17.44
CA ASP A 263 -56.91 -21.70 -16.72
C ASP A 263 -58.05 -20.67 -16.64
N VAL A 264 -59.18 -20.97 -17.29
CA VAL A 264 -60.40 -20.16 -17.31
C VAL A 264 -61.55 -21.05 -16.84
N THR A 265 -62.23 -20.67 -15.76
CA THR A 265 -63.43 -21.39 -15.28
C THR A 265 -64.66 -20.49 -15.23
N GLY A 266 -65.81 -21.05 -15.62
CA GLY A 266 -67.14 -20.45 -15.52
C GLY A 266 -68.24 -21.42 -16.01
N THR A 267 -69.41 -21.41 -15.36
CA THR A 267 -70.58 -22.23 -15.75
C THR A 267 -71.81 -21.34 -15.97
N GLY A 268 -72.51 -21.50 -17.11
CA GLY A 268 -73.78 -20.80 -17.41
C GLY A 268 -74.08 -20.64 -18.91
N SER A 269 -75.35 -20.38 -19.26
CA SER A 269 -75.77 -19.99 -20.62
C SER A 269 -75.90 -18.48 -20.76
N GLY A 270 -75.19 -17.89 -21.72
CA GLY A 270 -75.08 -16.43 -21.93
C GLY A 270 -73.61 -15.97 -21.90
N SER A 271 -73.36 -14.66 -21.83
CA SER A 271 -72.02 -14.12 -21.64
C SER A 271 -71.54 -14.41 -20.22
N VAL A 272 -70.69 -15.43 -20.04
CA VAL A 272 -70.11 -15.80 -18.74
C VAL A 272 -68.76 -15.09 -18.57
N ALA A 273 -68.67 -14.17 -17.60
CA ALA A 273 -67.39 -13.57 -17.22
C ALA A 273 -66.57 -14.58 -16.41
N THR A 274 -65.40 -14.97 -16.92
CA THR A 274 -64.53 -15.96 -16.30
C THR A 274 -63.32 -15.30 -15.65
N THR A 275 -62.91 -15.75 -14.47
CA THR A 275 -61.69 -15.27 -13.79
C THR A 275 -60.54 -16.27 -13.98
N ILE A 276 -59.30 -15.78 -13.89
CA ILE A 276 -58.10 -16.61 -13.86
C ILE A 276 -57.69 -16.77 -12.39
N ALA A 277 -57.39 -17.99 -11.95
CA ALA A 277 -57.01 -18.26 -10.56
C ALA A 277 -55.68 -17.56 -10.18
N ASN A 278 -55.54 -17.17 -8.91
CA ASN A 278 -54.28 -16.60 -8.41
C ASN A 278 -53.11 -17.55 -8.70
N GLN A 279 -51.99 -17.00 -9.20
CA GLN A 279 -50.78 -17.72 -9.60
C GLN A 279 -50.92 -18.63 -10.85
N ALA A 280 -52.08 -18.68 -11.52
CA ALA A 280 -52.26 -19.54 -12.71
C ALA A 280 -51.53 -19.02 -13.97
N VAL A 281 -51.23 -17.72 -14.01
CA VAL A 281 -50.35 -17.12 -15.03
C VAL A 281 -48.90 -17.22 -14.54
N THR A 282 -48.20 -18.26 -14.99
CA THR A 282 -46.76 -18.44 -14.73
C THR A 282 -45.92 -17.52 -15.63
N PHE A 283 -44.65 -17.28 -15.30
CA PHE A 283 -43.76 -16.43 -16.11
C PHE A 283 -43.73 -16.83 -17.61
N ALA A 284 -43.71 -18.14 -17.89
CA ALA A 284 -43.74 -18.66 -19.26
C ALA A 284 -45.05 -18.32 -20.01
N LYS A 285 -46.16 -18.10 -19.30
CA LYS A 285 -47.45 -17.69 -19.86
C LYS A 285 -47.53 -16.17 -20.11
N MET A 286 -46.61 -15.36 -19.60
CA MET A 286 -46.58 -13.89 -19.82
C MET A 286 -45.67 -13.47 -20.99
N GLN A 287 -44.43 -13.96 -21.02
CA GLN A 287 -43.46 -13.71 -22.11
C GLN A 287 -42.30 -14.71 -22.03
N ASN A 288 -41.76 -15.15 -23.17
CA ASN A 288 -40.51 -15.93 -23.19
C ASN A 288 -39.31 -15.01 -22.94
N ILE A 289 -38.64 -15.16 -21.79
CA ILE A 289 -37.47 -14.36 -21.41
C ILE A 289 -36.21 -15.17 -21.70
N ASN A 290 -35.47 -14.75 -22.73
CA ASN A 290 -34.30 -15.49 -23.20
C ASN A 290 -33.12 -15.42 -22.23
N THR A 291 -32.74 -14.23 -21.73
CA THR A 291 -31.61 -14.02 -20.81
C THR A 291 -31.74 -12.69 -20.05
N GLN A 292 -31.47 -12.66 -18.74
CA GLN A 292 -31.12 -11.45 -17.95
C GLN A 292 -31.92 -10.16 -18.30
N LYS A 293 -33.26 -10.25 -18.44
CA LYS A 293 -34.14 -9.10 -18.68
C LYS A 293 -34.86 -8.69 -17.40
N LEU A 294 -35.00 -7.37 -17.19
CA LEU A 294 -35.88 -6.84 -16.15
C LEU A 294 -37.27 -6.60 -16.75
N LEU A 295 -38.28 -7.25 -16.20
CA LEU A 295 -39.68 -7.01 -16.59
C LEU A 295 -40.30 -5.97 -15.68
N GLY A 296 -40.95 -4.98 -16.27
CA GLY A 296 -41.56 -3.89 -15.54
C GLY A 296 -42.41 -3.02 -16.46
N ARG A 297 -42.66 -1.80 -16.02
CA ARG A 297 -43.40 -0.78 -16.78
C ARG A 297 -42.49 0.43 -16.91
N PHE A 298 -42.15 0.83 -18.13
CA PHE A 298 -41.43 2.10 -18.34
C PHE A 298 -42.29 3.13 -19.09
N ALA A 299 -43.35 2.72 -19.79
CA ALA A 299 -44.26 3.65 -20.46
C ALA A 299 -45.25 4.32 -19.48
N THR A 300 -45.52 5.61 -19.66
CA THR A 300 -46.48 6.39 -18.85
C THR A 300 -47.92 5.90 -19.09
N GLY A 301 -48.56 5.28 -18.10
CA GLY A 301 -49.97 4.81 -18.13
C GLY A 301 -50.16 3.45 -17.44
N ALA A 302 -51.36 2.86 -17.50
CA ALA A 302 -51.63 1.45 -17.15
C ALA A 302 -51.69 0.56 -18.41
N GLY A 303 -51.61 -0.78 -18.30
CA GLY A 303 -51.41 -1.73 -19.43
C GLY A 303 -50.31 -2.78 -19.19
N SER A 304 -49.86 -3.46 -20.24
CA SER A 304 -49.03 -4.68 -20.13
C SER A 304 -47.59 -4.47 -19.62
N PRO A 305 -46.99 -5.48 -18.95
CA PRO A 305 -45.56 -5.52 -18.67
C PRO A 305 -44.71 -5.42 -19.95
N GLN A 306 -43.54 -4.81 -19.82
CA GLN A 306 -42.56 -4.55 -20.88
C GLN A 306 -41.17 -4.98 -20.41
N GLU A 307 -40.26 -5.25 -21.36
CA GLU A 307 -38.84 -5.34 -21.03
C GLU A 307 -38.29 -3.94 -20.75
N VAL A 308 -37.84 -3.71 -19.53
CA VAL A 308 -37.14 -2.49 -19.15
C VAL A 308 -35.70 -2.63 -19.58
N ALA A 309 -35.27 -1.80 -20.54
CA ALA A 309 -33.87 -1.74 -20.92
C ALA A 309 -33.04 -1.24 -19.73
N LEU A 310 -32.06 -2.04 -19.32
CA LEU A 310 -31.03 -1.60 -18.37
C LEU A 310 -29.94 -0.90 -19.18
N ASP A 311 -29.50 0.26 -18.71
CA ASP A 311 -28.27 0.87 -19.23
C ASP A 311 -27.04 0.18 -18.62
N ASN A 312 -25.84 0.68 -18.90
CA ASN A 312 -24.63 0.03 -18.39
C ASN A 312 -24.47 0.13 -16.86
N SER A 313 -25.33 0.89 -16.16
CA SER A 313 -25.12 1.24 -14.76
C SER A 313 -25.67 0.23 -13.76
N ILE A 314 -26.68 -0.54 -14.18
CA ILE A 314 -27.32 -1.59 -13.38
C ILE A 314 -27.35 -2.85 -14.24
N LYS A 315 -26.80 -3.95 -13.72
CA LYS A 315 -26.66 -5.23 -14.42
C LYS A 315 -27.34 -6.36 -13.66
N LEU A 316 -27.82 -7.34 -14.42
CA LEU A 316 -28.28 -8.64 -13.90
C LEU A 316 -27.17 -9.65 -14.16
N ASN A 317 -26.89 -10.53 -13.20
CA ASN A 317 -26.00 -11.67 -13.43
C ASN A 317 -26.78 -12.98 -13.59
N THR A 318 -26.07 -14.02 -14.02
CA THR A 318 -26.61 -15.38 -14.17
C THR A 318 -27.00 -16.05 -12.85
N GLY A 319 -26.60 -15.48 -11.70
CA GLY A 319 -27.01 -15.89 -10.36
C GLY A 319 -28.35 -15.28 -9.90
N GLY A 320 -28.98 -14.45 -10.73
CA GLY A 320 -30.29 -13.88 -10.46
C GLY A 320 -30.28 -12.65 -9.55
N THR A 321 -29.13 -12.03 -9.31
CA THR A 321 -29.05 -10.78 -8.53
C THR A 321 -28.93 -9.55 -9.44
N LEU A 322 -29.61 -8.48 -9.06
CA LEU A 322 -29.47 -7.15 -9.63
C LEU A 322 -28.38 -6.40 -8.87
N TYR A 323 -27.40 -5.84 -9.58
CA TYR A 323 -26.27 -5.14 -8.98
C TYR A 323 -25.89 -3.91 -9.83
N THR A 324 -25.25 -2.93 -9.21
CA THR A 324 -24.69 -1.76 -9.92
C THR A 324 -23.32 -2.10 -10.48
N ASP A 325 -23.03 -1.70 -11.72
CA ASP A 325 -21.74 -1.98 -12.35
C ASP A 325 -20.60 -1.18 -11.71
N SER A 326 -19.76 -1.87 -10.94
CA SER A 326 -18.61 -1.28 -10.24
C SER A 326 -17.45 -0.90 -11.16
N SER A 327 -17.50 -1.25 -12.45
CA SER A 327 -16.48 -0.85 -13.45
C SER A 327 -16.76 0.52 -14.09
N LEU A 328 -17.92 1.09 -13.81
CA LEU A 328 -18.33 2.43 -14.23
C LEU A 328 -18.45 3.33 -12.99
N ALA A 329 -18.18 4.63 -13.14
CA ALA A 329 -18.16 5.62 -12.07
C ALA A 329 -19.57 5.99 -11.56
N ILE A 330 -20.31 4.99 -11.07
CA ILE A 330 -21.71 5.12 -10.67
C ILE A 330 -21.84 4.93 -9.15
N TRP A 331 -20.90 4.19 -8.53
CA TRP A 331 -20.93 3.86 -7.11
C TRP A 331 -19.91 4.68 -6.33
N ASN A 332 -20.33 5.84 -5.82
CA ASN A 332 -19.69 6.39 -4.64
C ASN A 332 -20.22 5.62 -3.43
N ALA A 333 -19.40 4.74 -2.88
CA ALA A 333 -19.66 4.14 -1.58
C ALA A 333 -20.11 5.24 -0.59
N SER A 334 -21.11 4.94 0.25
CA SER A 334 -21.70 5.86 1.24
C SER A 334 -20.67 6.56 2.15
N GLU A 335 -19.43 6.06 2.17
CA GLU A 335 -18.27 6.60 2.88
C GLU A 335 -17.67 7.89 2.25
N LEU A 336 -17.92 8.18 0.96
CA LEU A 336 -17.53 9.45 0.31
C LEU A 336 -18.62 10.55 0.42
N GLN A 337 -19.51 10.47 1.41
CA GLN A 337 -20.63 11.41 1.67
C GLN A 337 -21.44 11.76 0.42
N GLY A 338 -21.65 10.82 -0.51
CA GLY A 338 -22.42 11.08 -1.73
C GLY A 338 -21.72 12.00 -2.74
N ARG A 339 -20.40 12.22 -2.63
CA ARG A 339 -19.63 12.99 -3.61
C ARG A 339 -19.04 12.09 -4.71
N ARG A 340 -19.03 12.57 -5.96
CA ARG A 340 -18.51 11.80 -7.11
C ARG A 340 -16.98 11.67 -7.06
N VAL A 341 -16.43 10.55 -7.52
CA VAL A 341 -15.02 10.42 -7.91
C VAL A 341 -14.90 10.81 -9.38
N ALA A 342 -13.97 11.68 -9.74
CA ALA A 342 -13.81 12.14 -11.12
C ALA A 342 -13.26 11.03 -12.02
N ALA A 343 -13.73 10.99 -13.28
CA ALA A 343 -13.33 10.00 -14.28
C ALA A 343 -11.93 10.24 -14.89
N ILE A 344 -11.09 11.02 -14.21
CA ILE A 344 -9.70 11.24 -14.62
C ILE A 344 -8.91 9.99 -14.24
N ALA A 345 -8.14 9.43 -15.16
CA ALA A 345 -7.28 8.29 -14.84
C ALA A 345 -6.16 8.74 -13.88
N PRO A 346 -6.00 8.12 -12.70
CA PRO A 346 -4.85 8.38 -11.85
C PRO A 346 -3.56 7.93 -12.54
N THR A 347 -2.48 8.67 -12.33
CA THR A 347 -1.13 8.15 -12.58
C THR A 347 -0.52 7.64 -11.27
N ASP A 348 0.61 6.95 -11.35
CA ASP A 348 1.33 6.46 -10.17
C ASP A 348 1.55 7.59 -9.14
N ASN A 349 1.35 7.26 -7.86
CA ASN A 349 1.42 8.17 -6.71
C ASN A 349 0.36 9.28 -6.67
N TYR A 350 -0.70 9.20 -7.49
CA TYR A 350 -1.85 10.08 -7.31
C TYR A 350 -2.68 9.61 -6.13
N ILE A 351 -3.10 10.56 -5.30
CA ILE A 351 -4.05 10.31 -4.22
C ILE A 351 -5.43 10.83 -4.61
N LEU A 352 -6.45 10.30 -3.94
CA LEU A 352 -7.80 10.81 -4.06
C LEU A 352 -7.93 12.05 -3.17
N LYS A 353 -8.00 13.23 -3.79
CA LYS A 353 -8.10 14.52 -3.09
C LYS A 353 -9.46 15.17 -3.35
N TRP A 354 -10.04 15.73 -2.30
CA TRP A 354 -11.23 16.56 -2.45
C TRP A 354 -10.87 17.85 -3.19
N ASP A 355 -11.48 18.07 -4.35
CA ASP A 355 -11.42 19.33 -5.08
C ASP A 355 -12.76 20.06 -4.94
N ALA A 356 -12.75 21.14 -4.17
CA ALA A 356 -13.93 21.96 -3.91
C ALA A 356 -14.44 22.68 -5.17
N THR A 357 -13.57 23.00 -6.12
CA THR A 357 -13.93 23.64 -7.39
C THR A 357 -14.57 22.63 -8.33
N ALA A 358 -14.01 21.42 -8.43
CA ALA A 358 -14.59 20.33 -9.22
C ALA A 358 -15.75 19.62 -8.52
N ASN A 359 -16.00 19.94 -7.24
CA ASN A 359 -16.99 19.33 -6.35
C ASN A 359 -16.93 17.79 -6.38
N ALA A 360 -15.73 17.26 -6.45
CA ALA A 360 -15.44 15.85 -6.70
C ALA A 360 -14.16 15.43 -5.99
N TRP A 361 -14.09 14.14 -5.70
CA TRP A 361 -12.85 13.49 -5.36
C TRP A 361 -12.07 13.27 -6.65
N ILE A 362 -10.96 13.99 -6.84
CA ILE A 362 -10.12 13.89 -8.03
C ILE A 362 -8.84 13.12 -7.70
N PRO A 363 -8.36 12.23 -8.58
CA PRO A 363 -7.00 11.75 -8.47
C PRO A 363 -6.06 12.88 -8.90
N LYS A 364 -5.15 13.27 -8.01
CA LYS A 364 -4.19 14.34 -8.28
C LYS A 364 -2.81 13.94 -7.77
N ALA A 365 -1.78 14.41 -8.47
CA ALA A 365 -0.41 14.33 -7.98
C ALA A 365 -0.35 14.91 -6.56
N GLU A 366 0.42 14.25 -5.70
CA GLU A 366 0.75 14.76 -4.38
C GLU A 366 1.59 16.04 -4.49
N THR A 367 0.91 17.19 -4.64
CA THR A 367 1.56 18.48 -4.67
C THR A 367 1.88 18.90 -3.25
N SER A 368 3.13 18.65 -2.88
CA SER A 368 4.03 19.09 -1.79
C SER A 368 3.60 20.18 -0.77
N ALA A 369 2.57 21.00 -1.01
CA ALA A 369 2.23 22.10 -0.11
C ALA A 369 1.71 21.65 1.28
N THR A 370 1.14 20.44 1.43
CA THR A 370 0.50 20.01 2.70
C THR A 370 0.66 18.54 3.09
N ASN A 371 1.27 17.66 2.27
CA ASN A 371 1.29 16.21 2.51
C ASN A 371 2.68 15.64 2.75
N TRP A 372 2.79 14.54 3.51
CA TRP A 372 4.06 13.88 3.84
C TRP A 372 4.59 13.08 2.65
N LEU A 373 5.75 13.48 2.12
CA LEU A 373 6.50 12.71 1.14
C LEU A 373 7.70 12.06 1.81
N PHE A 374 7.91 10.76 1.58
CA PHE A 374 9.10 10.03 2.05
C PHE A 374 10.41 10.58 1.48
N THR A 375 10.35 11.27 0.33
CA THR A 375 11.48 11.95 -0.31
C THR A 375 11.70 13.38 0.18
N GLY A 376 10.83 13.89 1.05
CA GLY A 376 10.83 15.28 1.50
C GLY A 376 10.22 16.26 0.49
N ASN A 377 9.61 17.32 1.01
CA ASN A 377 8.94 18.34 0.20
C ASN A 377 9.87 19.47 -0.22
N SER A 378 9.72 19.93 -1.46
CA SER A 378 10.53 21.00 -2.06
C SER A 378 9.87 22.38 -2.05
N ASN A 379 8.56 22.49 -1.75
CA ASN A 379 7.80 23.75 -1.84
C ASN A 379 7.29 24.29 -0.48
N THR A 380 8.06 24.09 0.59
CA THR A 380 7.63 24.32 1.97
C THR A 380 7.71 25.80 2.38
N THR A 381 6.62 26.55 2.18
CA THR A 381 6.48 27.91 2.74
C THR A 381 6.01 27.92 4.20
N ALA A 382 5.67 26.76 4.78
CA ALA A 382 5.17 26.62 6.15
C ALA A 382 6.18 25.88 7.04
N THR A 383 6.37 26.37 8.26
CA THR A 383 7.34 25.86 9.27
C THR A 383 6.94 24.55 9.96
N SER A 384 5.90 23.87 9.48
CA SER A 384 5.26 22.73 10.17
C SER A 384 5.23 21.52 9.25
N PHE A 385 6.42 21.07 8.81
CA PHE A 385 6.56 19.98 7.87
C PHE A 385 7.40 18.83 8.42
N LEU A 386 7.07 17.58 8.07
CA LEU A 386 7.87 16.39 8.35
C LEU A 386 8.72 16.00 7.12
N GLY A 387 9.89 16.65 6.96
CA GLY A 387 10.91 16.30 5.97
C GLY A 387 10.99 17.19 4.71
N THR A 388 12.10 17.88 4.47
CA THR A 388 12.19 18.84 3.36
C THR A 388 13.47 18.63 2.58
N THR A 389 13.40 18.87 1.27
CA THR A 389 14.57 18.85 0.38
C THR A 389 15.18 20.23 0.19
N VAL A 390 14.53 21.27 0.72
CA VAL A 390 15.06 22.64 0.82
C VAL A 390 15.41 22.98 2.26
N ASP A 391 16.07 24.13 2.46
CA ASP A 391 16.49 24.67 3.76
C ASP A 391 15.31 25.15 4.62
N GLN A 392 14.48 24.21 5.02
CA GLN A 392 13.41 24.40 5.98
C GLN A 392 13.61 23.43 7.14
N PRO A 393 13.35 23.85 8.38
CA PRO A 393 13.47 22.92 9.49
C PRO A 393 12.26 21.97 9.56
N MET A 394 12.51 20.70 9.88
CA MET A 394 11.49 19.79 10.37
C MET A 394 11.18 20.15 11.82
N VAL A 395 9.94 20.50 12.15
CA VAL A 395 9.56 20.93 13.50
C VAL A 395 8.44 20.06 14.04
N LEU A 396 8.70 19.39 15.16
CA LEU A 396 7.69 18.71 15.98
C LEU A 396 7.35 19.61 17.16
N LYS A 397 6.06 19.90 17.33
CA LYS A 397 5.55 20.75 18.41
C LYS A 397 4.59 19.98 19.32
N TYR A 398 4.57 20.33 20.60
CA TYR A 398 3.57 19.93 21.57
C TYR A 398 3.01 21.18 22.25
N ASN A 399 1.68 21.32 22.28
CA ASN A 399 1.00 22.52 22.81
C ASN A 399 1.56 23.85 22.25
N ASN A 400 1.80 23.91 20.93
CA ASN A 400 2.41 25.02 20.22
C ASN A 400 3.87 25.39 20.62
N THR A 401 4.50 24.59 21.47
CA THR A 401 5.92 24.70 21.83
C THR A 401 6.74 23.69 21.04
N GLU A 402 7.93 24.07 20.60
CA GLU A 402 8.85 23.20 19.89
C GLU A 402 9.42 22.11 20.79
N LEU A 403 9.11 20.86 20.49
CA LEU A 403 9.64 19.68 21.16
C LEU A 403 10.96 19.24 20.52
N PHE A 404 10.96 19.16 19.18
CA PHE A 404 12.11 18.75 18.38
C PHE A 404 12.17 19.58 17.10
N ARG A 405 13.40 19.90 16.67
CA ARG A 405 13.68 20.49 15.36
C ARG A 405 14.88 19.82 14.70
N GLY A 406 14.65 19.29 13.50
CA GLY A 406 15.71 18.90 12.58
C GLY A 406 15.99 20.05 11.62
N THR A 407 17.21 20.57 11.61
CA THR A 407 17.62 21.69 10.74
C THR A 407 18.99 21.42 10.14
N LYS A 408 19.41 22.19 9.15
CA LYS A 408 20.81 22.23 8.76
C LYS A 408 21.67 22.92 9.82
N GLY A 409 22.97 22.62 9.85
CA GLY A 409 23.94 23.30 10.70
C GLY A 409 24.16 24.76 10.29
N THR A 410 24.93 25.49 11.10
CA THR A 410 25.28 26.90 10.85
C THR A 410 26.78 27.06 10.59
N GLY A 411 27.17 28.19 10.01
CA GLY A 411 28.59 28.50 9.74
C GLY A 411 29.23 27.49 8.79
N ALA A 412 30.37 26.90 9.19
CA ALA A 412 31.10 25.91 8.38
C ALA A 412 30.38 24.55 8.24
N TYR A 413 29.22 24.36 8.88
CA TYR A 413 28.50 23.09 8.95
C TYR A 413 27.12 23.14 8.30
N THR A 414 26.90 24.07 7.36
CA THR A 414 25.62 24.20 6.63
C THR A 414 25.20 22.93 5.88
N ASP A 415 26.14 22.03 5.61
CA ASP A 415 25.89 20.77 4.90
C ASP A 415 25.60 19.60 5.84
N LYS A 416 25.56 19.84 7.15
CA LYS A 416 25.26 18.81 8.17
C LYS A 416 23.86 19.02 8.74
N THR A 417 23.27 17.97 9.28
CA THR A 417 21.99 18.02 9.98
C THR A 417 22.22 18.14 11.48
N VAL A 418 21.36 18.91 12.15
CA VAL A 418 21.38 19.15 13.60
C VAL A 418 20.00 18.84 14.18
N ALA A 419 20.00 18.11 15.30
CA ALA A 419 18.83 17.86 16.12
C ALA A 419 18.81 18.84 17.31
N LEU A 420 17.74 19.62 17.39
CA LEU A 420 17.51 20.61 18.44
C LEU A 420 16.34 20.15 19.28
N PHE A 421 16.52 20.09 20.59
CA PHE A 421 15.49 19.66 21.53
C PHE A 421 15.06 20.83 22.40
N ASN A 422 13.75 20.89 22.70
CA ASN A 422 13.18 21.88 23.61
C ASN A 422 13.44 23.35 23.17
N GLY A 423 13.29 23.62 21.87
CA GLY A 423 13.49 24.94 21.27
C GLY A 423 14.94 25.43 21.26
N ALA A 424 15.93 24.56 21.50
CA ALA A 424 17.35 24.90 21.43
C ALA A 424 17.73 25.60 20.12
N SER A 425 18.74 26.46 20.18
CA SER A 425 19.33 27.08 18.98
C SER A 425 20.48 26.21 18.48
N SER A 426 20.70 26.19 17.17
CA SER A 426 21.90 25.56 16.60
C SER A 426 23.16 26.17 17.19
N TYR A 427 24.09 25.32 17.61
CA TYR A 427 25.36 25.74 18.18
C TYR A 427 26.51 25.10 17.41
N ASN A 428 27.18 25.90 16.58
CA ASN A 428 28.25 25.44 15.69
C ASN A 428 27.80 24.21 14.86
N GLY A 429 28.64 23.17 14.82
CA GLY A 429 28.38 21.90 14.12
C GLY A 429 27.95 20.75 15.02
N HIS A 430 27.43 21.04 16.23
CA HIS A 430 27.01 19.98 17.14
C HIS A 430 25.80 19.24 16.57
N PRO A 431 25.82 17.89 16.50
CA PRO A 431 24.72 17.11 15.95
C PRO A 431 23.47 17.13 16.83
N VAL A 432 23.63 17.38 18.14
CA VAL A 432 22.55 17.46 19.11
C VAL A 432 22.76 18.67 20.00
N VAL A 433 21.74 19.51 20.15
CA VAL A 433 21.71 20.58 21.14
C VAL A 433 20.42 20.46 21.95
N ILE A 434 20.56 20.41 23.28
CA ILE A 434 19.45 20.27 24.22
C ILE A 434 19.38 21.55 25.06
N ARG A 435 18.20 22.19 25.10
CA ARG A 435 17.95 23.29 26.03
C ARG A 435 17.35 22.73 27.31
N ALA A 436 17.95 23.06 28.45
CA ALA A 436 17.45 22.70 29.77
C ALA A 436 16.02 23.22 30.01
N ASN A 437 15.21 22.46 30.74
CA ASN A 437 13.93 22.93 31.28
C ASN A 437 14.16 23.45 32.70
N GLY A 438 14.49 24.74 32.81
CA GLY A 438 15.05 25.26 34.06
C GLY A 438 16.46 24.72 34.24
N ASN A 439 16.68 23.91 35.28
CA ASN A 439 17.99 23.33 35.57
C ASN A 439 18.19 21.96 34.92
N ASP A 440 17.14 21.18 34.70
CA ASP A 440 17.26 19.80 34.21
C ASP A 440 17.52 19.72 32.70
N VAL A 441 18.54 18.95 32.31
CA VAL A 441 18.99 18.84 30.91
C VAL A 441 18.67 17.47 30.32
N LEU A 442 19.19 16.40 30.94
CA LEU A 442 19.15 15.05 30.41
C LEU A 442 19.08 14.05 31.56
N ALA A 443 18.26 13.02 31.42
CA ALA A 443 18.10 11.96 32.42
C ALA A 443 18.31 10.58 31.77
N PHE A 444 18.87 9.66 32.54
CA PHE A 444 19.16 8.29 32.16
C PHE A 444 18.43 7.35 33.11
N GLN A 445 17.54 6.54 32.54
CA GLN A 445 16.75 5.56 33.26
C GLN A 445 17.37 4.17 33.13
N ASP A 446 17.16 3.32 34.13
CA ASP A 446 17.38 1.89 33.99
C ASP A 446 16.24 1.23 33.17
N GLU A 447 16.34 -0.09 32.96
CA GLU A 447 15.33 -0.85 32.20
C GLU A 447 13.92 -0.78 32.82
N SER A 448 13.81 -0.49 34.11
CA SER A 448 12.52 -0.33 34.79
C SER A 448 11.86 1.04 34.56
N GLY A 449 12.56 1.96 33.88
CA GLY A 449 12.15 3.35 33.72
C GLY A 449 12.49 4.24 34.92
N THR A 450 13.27 3.75 35.89
CA THR A 450 13.70 4.53 37.05
C THR A 450 14.90 5.38 36.69
N THR A 451 14.82 6.70 36.86
CA THR A 451 15.97 7.59 36.65
C THR A 451 17.08 7.28 37.65
N LYS A 452 18.27 6.92 37.13
CA LYS A 452 19.46 6.64 37.94
C LYS A 452 20.46 7.78 37.89
N TRP A 453 20.57 8.43 36.73
CA TRP A 453 21.47 9.56 36.55
C TRP A 453 20.73 10.69 35.86
N HIS A 454 21.02 11.91 36.26
CA HIS A 454 20.58 13.07 35.49
C HIS A 454 21.66 14.15 35.50
N TRP A 455 21.62 14.98 34.48
CA TRP A 455 22.49 16.12 34.31
C TRP A 455 21.65 17.38 34.40
N ASN A 456 22.14 18.33 35.19
CA ASN A 456 21.49 19.62 35.36
C ASN A 456 22.52 20.77 35.35
N MET A 457 22.01 21.98 35.13
CA MET A 457 22.76 23.23 35.15
C MET A 457 22.53 23.91 36.51
N LEU A 458 23.11 23.35 37.57
CA LEU A 458 23.04 23.87 38.95
C LEU A 458 24.38 24.48 39.38
N ALA A 459 24.34 25.33 40.41
CA ALA A 459 25.51 25.94 41.05
C ALA A 459 26.50 26.66 40.09
N GLY A 460 26.02 27.10 38.92
CA GLY A 460 26.86 27.77 37.92
C GLY A 460 27.76 26.83 37.11
N GLY A 461 27.37 25.58 36.89
CA GLY A 461 28.10 24.63 36.05
C GLY A 461 27.25 23.45 35.57
N LEU A 462 27.89 22.49 34.90
CA LEU A 462 27.27 21.21 34.53
C LEU A 462 27.50 20.20 35.65
N ASN A 463 26.42 19.68 36.20
CA ASN A 463 26.42 18.78 37.34
C ASN A 463 25.93 17.38 36.92
N PHE A 464 26.72 16.37 37.25
CA PHE A 464 26.39 14.96 37.07
C PHE A 464 25.87 14.42 38.40
N VAL A 465 24.60 14.03 38.41
CA VAL A 465 23.88 13.61 39.61
C VAL A 465 23.53 12.14 39.54
N GLU A 466 23.77 11.43 40.64
CA GLU A 466 23.17 10.13 40.88
C GLU A 466 21.82 10.34 41.55
N THR A 467 20.75 10.08 40.81
CA THR A 467 19.39 10.48 41.17
C THR A 467 18.95 9.76 42.45
N ASN A 468 18.47 10.54 43.43
CA ASN A 468 18.10 10.08 44.77
C ASN A 468 19.27 9.48 45.58
N VAL A 469 20.52 9.68 45.18
CA VAL A 469 21.69 9.21 45.93
C VAL A 469 22.55 10.40 46.34
N MET A 470 23.09 11.15 45.38
CA MET A 470 24.01 12.24 45.66
C MET A 470 24.20 13.13 44.42
N ASP A 471 24.25 14.44 44.65
CA ASP A 471 24.58 15.43 43.64
C ASP A 471 26.10 15.62 43.51
N TYR A 472 26.55 16.31 42.45
CA TYR A 472 27.95 16.73 42.28
C TYR A 472 28.94 15.57 42.27
N ARG A 473 28.53 14.38 41.82
CA ARG A 473 29.44 13.24 41.59
C ARG A 473 30.59 13.63 40.67
N LEU A 474 30.27 14.47 39.69
CA LEU A 474 31.21 15.29 38.93
C LEU A 474 30.53 16.63 38.67
N PHE A 475 31.21 17.71 39.03
CA PHE A 475 30.78 19.07 38.76
C PHE A 475 31.81 19.78 37.89
N LEU A 476 31.35 20.33 36.76
CA LEU A 476 32.17 21.13 35.86
C LEU A 476 31.68 22.58 35.96
N GLN A 477 32.38 23.38 36.76
CA GLN A 477 32.03 24.79 36.97
C GLN A 477 32.22 25.59 35.68
N ASN A 478 31.29 26.51 35.39
CA ASN A 478 31.51 27.48 34.31
C ASN A 478 32.79 28.28 34.62
N GLY A 479 33.76 28.24 33.72
CA GLY A 479 35.06 28.87 33.91
C GLY A 479 36.22 27.89 34.22
N GLY A 480 35.94 26.62 34.54
CA GLY A 480 36.91 25.54 34.37
C GLY A 480 37.37 24.77 35.62
N HIS A 481 36.86 25.05 36.83
CA HIS A 481 37.13 24.19 37.98
C HIS A 481 36.29 22.91 37.95
N VAL A 482 36.86 21.82 38.46
CA VAL A 482 36.22 20.50 38.57
C VAL A 482 36.04 20.15 40.03
N GLY A 483 34.79 19.93 40.44
CA GLY A 483 34.43 19.40 41.76
C GLY A 483 34.09 17.92 41.69
N ILE A 484 34.53 17.15 42.68
CA ILE A 484 34.03 15.81 42.97
C ILE A 484 33.42 15.86 44.37
N ASN A 485 32.13 15.53 44.48
CA ASN A 485 31.34 15.63 45.69
C ASN A 485 31.20 17.06 46.26
N THR A 486 31.56 18.10 45.49
CA THR A 486 31.42 19.51 45.87
C THR A 486 30.93 20.35 44.69
N SER A 487 30.13 21.37 44.99
CA SER A 487 29.58 22.33 44.00
C SER A 487 30.33 23.66 43.97
N THR A 488 31.26 23.87 44.90
CA THR A 488 32.03 25.11 45.05
C THR A 488 33.52 24.79 45.10
N PRO A 489 34.09 24.21 44.03
CA PRO A 489 35.50 23.82 44.02
C PRO A 489 36.42 25.03 44.24
N GLU A 490 37.28 24.95 45.26
CA GLU A 490 38.22 26.03 45.63
C GLU A 490 39.52 25.99 44.82
N ALA A 491 39.72 24.94 44.03
CA ALA A 491 40.85 24.74 43.12
C ALA A 491 40.39 24.14 41.78
N TYR A 492 41.28 24.09 40.78
CA TYR A 492 40.98 23.48 39.48
C TYR A 492 40.47 22.04 39.57
N LEU A 493 40.95 21.29 40.56
CA LEU A 493 40.38 20.02 40.96
C LEU A 493 40.22 20.07 42.48
N ASP A 494 38.99 19.97 42.93
CA ASP A 494 38.63 19.88 44.33
C ASP A 494 37.83 18.59 44.56
N VAL A 495 38.29 17.78 45.51
CA VAL A 495 37.67 16.49 45.81
C VAL A 495 37.29 16.50 47.29
N GLU A 496 36.00 16.60 47.55
CA GLU A 496 35.46 16.47 48.91
C GLU A 496 35.29 14.98 49.23
N GLY A 497 36.39 14.31 49.54
CA GLY A 497 36.40 12.91 49.91
C GLY A 497 37.73 12.21 49.65
N ASP A 498 37.67 10.88 49.68
CA ASP A 498 38.83 10.01 49.51
C ASP A 498 39.38 10.04 48.08
N VAL A 499 40.71 10.04 47.96
CA VAL A 499 41.42 10.05 46.67
C VAL A 499 42.39 8.88 46.56
N LYS A 500 42.44 8.25 45.38
CA LYS A 500 43.49 7.29 44.99
C LYS A 500 44.14 7.76 43.70
N LEU A 501 45.44 8.02 43.73
CA LEU A 501 46.21 8.45 42.55
C LEU A 501 47.10 7.32 42.02
N GLY A 502 46.88 6.93 40.77
CA GLY A 502 47.64 5.89 40.08
C GLY A 502 47.16 4.46 40.37
N THR A 503 47.47 3.53 39.46
CA THR A 503 47.00 2.12 39.51
C THR A 503 47.36 1.42 40.83
N ASN A 504 48.59 1.62 41.30
CA ASN A 504 49.13 1.06 42.54
C ASN A 504 49.09 2.03 43.74
N GLY A 505 48.42 3.19 43.60
CA GLY A 505 48.27 4.13 44.71
C GLY A 505 47.44 3.52 45.85
N THR A 506 47.58 4.06 47.05
CA THR A 506 46.67 3.79 48.17
C THR A 506 45.67 4.94 48.31
N VAL A 507 44.54 4.68 48.96
CA VAL A 507 43.56 5.73 49.27
C VAL A 507 44.13 6.62 50.36
N PHE A 508 44.04 7.93 50.18
CA PHE A 508 44.28 8.94 51.21
C PHE A 508 43.04 9.82 51.33
N ASN A 509 42.72 10.23 52.56
CA ASN A 509 41.58 11.08 52.89
C ASN A 509 41.99 12.56 53.01
N GLY A 510 43.29 12.86 53.03
CA GLY A 510 43.76 14.24 53.04
C GLY A 510 45.23 14.44 52.68
N LEU A 511 45.51 15.55 51.99
CA LEU A 511 46.84 16.09 51.79
C LEU A 511 46.88 17.49 52.42
N LEU A 512 47.31 17.59 53.67
CA LEU A 512 47.35 18.84 54.39
C LEU A 512 48.73 19.49 54.25
N ARG A 513 48.78 20.78 53.93
CA ARG A 513 50.04 21.51 53.78
C ARG A 513 50.02 22.79 54.61
N ALA A 514 50.96 22.90 55.54
CA ALA A 514 51.23 24.12 56.29
C ALA A 514 52.58 24.68 55.84
N THR A 515 52.57 25.85 55.20
CA THR A 515 53.79 26.51 54.76
C THR A 515 54.16 27.66 55.68
N GLY A 516 55.44 27.92 55.89
CA GLY A 516 55.86 29.08 56.66
C GLY A 516 55.71 28.93 58.17
N VAL A 517 55.62 27.70 58.68
CA VAL A 517 55.39 27.43 60.11
C VAL A 517 56.61 27.84 60.92
N SER A 518 56.40 28.66 61.95
CA SER A 518 57.46 29.03 62.89
C SER A 518 57.67 27.89 63.90
N VAL A 519 58.87 27.32 63.91
CA VAL A 519 59.27 26.27 64.86
C VAL A 519 60.43 26.81 65.68
N THR A 520 60.30 26.73 67.01
CA THR A 520 61.30 27.21 67.95
C THR A 520 61.73 26.06 68.85
N ALA A 521 62.96 25.59 68.67
CA ALA A 521 63.60 24.59 69.52
C ALA A 521 64.92 25.16 70.02
N THR A 522 65.02 25.50 71.30
CA THR A 522 66.20 26.12 71.90
C THR A 522 66.86 25.21 72.92
N GLY A 523 68.18 25.34 73.10
CA GLY A 523 68.91 24.57 74.12
C GLY A 523 69.09 23.09 73.77
N ILE A 524 69.21 22.77 72.48
CA ILE A 524 69.42 21.41 71.99
C ILE A 524 70.88 21.03 72.21
N THR A 525 71.14 20.04 73.05
CA THR A 525 72.49 19.49 73.32
C THR A 525 72.50 17.99 73.05
N SER A 526 73.69 17.37 73.09
CA SER A 526 73.83 15.91 72.97
C SER A 526 73.12 15.10 74.06
N THR A 527 72.83 15.72 75.21
CA THR A 527 72.10 15.09 76.33
C THR A 527 70.69 15.63 76.51
N ASN A 528 70.31 16.71 75.81
CA ASN A 528 68.99 17.33 75.90
C ASN A 528 68.34 17.46 74.51
N PRO A 529 67.76 16.38 73.97
CA PRO A 529 67.05 16.43 72.71
C PRO A 529 65.67 17.07 72.90
N VAL A 530 65.33 18.05 72.06
CA VAL A 530 64.12 18.88 72.22
C VAL A 530 63.00 18.36 71.33
N THR A 531 61.79 18.26 71.88
CA THR A 531 60.57 17.96 71.11
C THR A 531 59.77 19.23 70.93
N VAL A 532 59.38 19.54 69.69
CA VAL A 532 58.44 20.62 69.39
C VAL A 532 57.13 20.03 68.89
N THR A 533 56.02 20.54 69.41
CA THR A 533 54.67 20.24 68.96
C THR A 533 54.19 21.39 68.09
N VAL A 534 53.89 21.12 66.84
CA VAL A 534 53.28 22.06 65.91
C VAL A 534 51.80 21.74 65.80
N ALA A 535 50.95 22.66 66.22
CA ALA A 535 49.51 22.53 66.04
C ALA A 535 49.15 22.68 64.55
N MET A 536 48.42 21.71 64.02
CA MET A 536 47.97 21.70 62.63
C MET A 536 46.60 21.02 62.57
N ALA A 537 45.57 21.82 62.28
CA ALA A 537 44.18 21.36 62.26
C ALA A 537 43.99 20.17 61.31
N ASN A 538 43.04 19.30 61.64
CA ASN A 538 42.63 18.13 60.85
C ASN A 538 43.68 17.03 60.64
N VAL A 539 44.88 17.18 61.24
CA VAL A 539 45.89 16.10 61.26
C VAL A 539 45.39 14.93 62.12
N THR A 540 45.42 13.74 61.55
CA THR A 540 45.12 12.47 62.24
C THR A 540 46.40 11.85 62.81
N ALA A 541 46.26 10.97 63.80
CA ALA A 541 47.40 10.27 64.38
C ALA A 541 47.95 9.21 63.41
N ASN A 542 49.27 9.01 63.42
CA ASN A 542 49.99 8.01 62.60
C ASN A 542 49.97 8.26 61.08
N ALA A 543 49.66 9.49 60.66
CA ALA A 543 49.77 9.91 59.27
C ALA A 543 51.23 10.04 58.83
N SER A 544 51.45 9.97 57.51
CA SER A 544 52.77 10.25 56.94
C SER A 544 53.04 11.75 56.99
N VAL A 545 54.23 12.16 57.43
CA VAL A 545 54.59 13.58 57.53
C VAL A 545 55.94 13.84 56.90
N ILE A 546 56.00 14.93 56.14
CA ILE A 546 57.20 15.50 55.55
C ILE A 546 57.45 16.84 56.25
N VAL A 547 58.63 17.00 56.85
CA VAL A 547 59.04 18.24 57.54
C VAL A 547 60.26 18.79 56.82
N ASN A 548 60.13 19.99 56.25
CA ASN A 548 61.17 20.62 55.46
C ASN A 548 61.60 21.96 56.09
N PRO A 549 62.79 22.08 56.70
CA PRO A 549 63.33 23.36 57.13
C PRO A 549 63.66 24.25 55.92
N ARG A 550 63.27 25.53 55.94
CA ARG A 550 63.60 26.48 54.84
C ARG A 550 65.03 27.02 54.88
N ALA A 551 65.74 26.82 55.98
CA ALA A 551 67.14 27.19 56.16
C ALA A 551 67.92 25.98 56.67
N SER A 552 69.23 25.97 56.43
CA SER A 552 70.12 24.93 56.97
C SER A 552 70.00 24.89 58.49
N LEU A 553 69.85 23.69 59.05
CA LEU A 553 69.96 23.49 60.49
C LEU A 553 71.40 23.82 60.93
N PRO A 554 71.61 24.36 62.15
CA PRO A 554 72.95 24.58 62.67
C PRO A 554 73.79 23.31 62.64
N ALA A 555 75.11 23.47 62.54
CA ALA A 555 76.03 22.34 62.52
C ALA A 555 75.79 21.38 63.70
N GLY A 556 75.65 20.08 63.40
CA GLY A 556 75.37 19.04 64.40
C GLY A 556 73.90 18.84 64.75
N VAL A 557 73.00 19.75 64.37
CA VAL A 557 71.56 19.63 64.64
C VAL A 557 70.85 18.84 63.52
N ALA A 558 70.02 17.88 63.91
CA ALA A 558 69.21 17.08 62.99
C ALA A 558 67.78 16.87 63.50
N ILE A 559 66.85 16.65 62.58
CA ILE A 559 65.51 16.12 62.90
C ILE A 559 65.66 14.61 63.08
N ALA A 560 65.48 14.13 64.31
CA ALA A 560 65.59 12.71 64.64
C ALA A 560 64.36 11.92 64.16
N PHE A 561 63.17 12.49 64.34
CA PHE A 561 61.93 11.97 63.78
C PHE A 561 60.90 13.09 63.65
N ALA A 562 59.94 12.85 62.76
CA ALA A 562 58.67 13.54 62.74
C ALA A 562 57.54 12.50 62.75
N ARG A 563 56.49 12.77 63.52
CA ARG A 563 55.28 11.93 63.55
C ARG A 563 54.06 12.79 63.80
N THR A 564 52.88 12.30 63.45
CA THR A 564 51.64 13.00 63.76
C THR A 564 50.94 12.41 64.98
N THR A 565 50.26 13.28 65.72
CA THR A 565 49.21 12.94 66.68
C THR A 565 47.97 13.74 66.30
N ALA A 566 46.80 13.43 66.87
CA ALA A 566 45.58 14.19 66.56
C ALA A 566 45.80 15.70 66.72
N GLY A 567 45.54 16.46 65.66
CA GLY A 567 45.70 17.91 65.56
C GLY A 567 47.13 18.44 65.59
N ASN A 568 48.16 17.59 65.56
CA ASN A 568 49.54 18.04 65.78
C ASN A 568 50.59 17.25 64.99
N VAL A 569 51.68 17.93 64.65
CA VAL A 569 52.93 17.33 64.17
C VAL A 569 54.00 17.46 65.24
N ILE A 570 54.59 16.33 65.63
CA ILE A 570 55.63 16.25 66.65
C ILE A 570 56.98 16.12 65.94
N ILE A 571 57.88 17.06 66.20
CA ILE A 571 59.22 17.11 65.61
C ILE A 571 60.25 16.98 66.73
N LYS A 572 61.13 15.99 66.66
CA LYS A 572 62.22 15.81 67.62
C LYS A 572 63.52 16.28 67.00
N PHE A 573 64.21 17.19 67.69
CA PHE A 573 65.54 17.63 67.35
C PHE A 573 66.58 17.01 68.27
N ILE A 574 67.70 16.63 67.68
CA ILE A 574 68.91 16.17 68.37
C ILE A 574 70.09 17.03 67.94
N ASN A 575 71.13 17.06 68.76
CA ASN A 575 72.40 17.70 68.42
C ASN A 575 73.52 16.70 68.70
N THR A 576 74.39 16.45 67.72
CA THR A 576 75.54 15.55 67.88
C THR A 576 76.78 16.24 68.45
N THR A 577 76.72 17.56 68.63
CA THR A 577 77.78 18.38 69.23
C THR A 577 77.49 18.66 70.71
N GLY A 578 78.54 18.89 71.50
CA GLY A 578 78.43 19.23 72.93
C GLY A 578 77.99 20.66 73.22
N THR A 579 77.87 21.51 72.19
CA THR A 579 77.51 22.93 72.32
C THR A 579 76.00 23.11 72.12
N ALA A 580 75.35 23.88 73.00
CA ALA A 580 73.93 24.18 72.86
C ALA A 580 73.64 24.91 71.54
N ALA A 581 72.68 24.40 70.77
CA ALA A 581 72.21 25.00 69.52
C ALA A 581 70.70 25.20 69.54
N SER A 582 70.18 25.99 68.60
CA SER A 582 68.75 26.23 68.43
C SER A 582 68.31 25.98 67.00
N ALA A 583 67.29 25.15 66.80
CA ALA A 583 66.68 24.87 65.49
C ALA A 583 65.49 25.81 65.23
N THR A 584 65.66 27.10 65.53
CA THR A 584 64.60 28.10 65.39
C THR A 584 64.54 28.60 63.95
N GLY A 585 63.37 28.51 63.32
CA GLY A 585 63.21 28.96 61.94
C GLY A 585 61.86 28.61 61.33
N THR A 586 61.77 28.78 60.02
CA THR A 586 60.57 28.53 59.22
C THR A 586 60.62 27.14 58.58
N TYR A 587 59.54 26.39 58.71
CA TYR A 587 59.39 25.03 58.18
C TYR A 587 58.15 24.92 57.30
N ASP A 588 58.24 24.11 56.25
CA ASP A 588 57.10 23.66 55.47
C ASP A 588 56.78 22.22 55.86
N ILE A 589 55.53 21.96 56.24
CA ILE A 589 55.08 20.66 56.73
C ILE A 589 53.96 20.16 55.82
N THR A 590 54.10 18.94 55.34
CA THR A 590 53.06 18.24 54.56
C THR A 590 52.67 16.97 55.27
N VAL A 591 51.37 16.76 55.50
CA VAL A 591 50.81 15.54 56.08
C VAL A 591 49.96 14.85 55.02
N ILE A 592 50.18 13.55 54.84
CA ILE A 592 49.43 12.67 53.95
C ILE A 592 48.75 11.62 54.84
N GLN A 593 47.42 11.58 54.81
CA GLN A 593 46.61 10.80 55.75
C GLN A 593 45.42 10.11 55.11
#